data_AF-A0A1H3QEY2-F1
#
_entry.id   AF-A0A1H3QEY2-F1
#
_cell.length_a   1.000
_cell.length_b   1.000
_cell.length_c   1.000
_cell.angle_alpha   90.00
_cell.angle_beta   90.00
_cell.angle_gamma   90.00
#
_symmetry.space_group_name_H-M   'P 1'
#
loop_
_entity.id
_entity.type
_entity.pdbx_description
1 polymer ?
#
loop_
_entity_poly.entity_id
_entity_poly.type
_entity_poly.pdbx_seq_one_letter_code
_entity_poly.pdbx_strand_id
1 'polypeptide(L)'
;MNTRKKYTKEFKLDAISLVLDQGYTRVEAAKNLNINVKMLCRWINEYQADDGQAFRGNGRLTLEQEEIRRLKEENRRLKMEKEVLKKAAVFFAKETR
;
A
#
# COMPACT_ATOMS: atom_id res chain seq x y z
N MET A 1 15.01 -17.25 24.88
CA MET A 1 14.43 -16.26 23.94
C MET A 1 14.20 -16.93 22.60
N ASN A 2 12.96 -17.00 22.10
CA ASN A 2 12.69 -17.62 20.79
C ASN A 2 13.06 -16.62 19.68
N THR A 3 14.14 -16.86 18.95
CA THR A 3 14.63 -15.96 17.90
C THR A 3 13.72 -16.08 16.67
N ARG A 4 13.00 -15.00 16.35
CA ARG A 4 12.19 -14.96 15.12
C ARG A 4 13.10 -14.96 13.91
N LYS A 5 12.99 -15.99 13.06
CA LYS A 5 13.64 -16.02 11.75
C LYS A 5 13.18 -14.81 10.94
N LYS A 6 14.13 -14.02 10.42
CA LYS A 6 13.88 -12.92 9.49
C LYS A 6 14.12 -13.43 8.08
N TYR A 7 13.20 -13.14 7.18
CA TYR A 7 13.32 -13.43 5.75
C TYR A 7 13.48 -12.13 4.99
N THR A 8 14.36 -12.12 3.99
CA THR A 8 14.57 -10.98 3.10
C THR A 8 13.34 -10.71 2.25
N LYS A 9 13.27 -9.55 1.61
CA LYS A 9 12.15 -9.20 0.72
C LYS A 9 12.12 -10.15 -0.47
N GLU A 10 13.28 -10.38 -1.06
CA GLU A 10 13.49 -11.22 -2.23
C GLU A 10 12.99 -12.64 -1.97
N PHE A 11 13.37 -13.22 -0.82
CA PHE A 11 12.91 -14.56 -0.44
C PHE A 11 11.38 -14.65 -0.33
N LYS A 12 10.72 -13.62 0.21
CA LYS A 12 9.25 -13.61 0.32
C LYS A 12 8.60 -13.52 -1.04
N LEU A 13 9.14 -12.68 -1.94
CA LEU A 13 8.63 -12.53 -3.29
C LEU A 13 8.79 -13.80 -4.11
N ASP A 14 9.96 -14.45 -4.04
CA ASP A 14 10.19 -15.73 -4.70
C ASP A 14 9.22 -16.80 -4.19
N ALA A 15 9.00 -16.86 -2.87
CA ALA A 15 8.04 -17.79 -2.27
C ALA A 15 6.60 -17.56 -2.74
N ILE A 16 6.21 -16.31 -2.96
CA ILE A 16 4.90 -15.94 -3.50
C ILE A 16 4.80 -16.32 -4.98
N SER A 17 5.84 -16.04 -5.77
CA SER A 17 5.90 -16.35 -7.21
C SER A 17 5.74 -17.85 -7.48
N LEU A 18 6.29 -18.72 -6.62
CA LEU A 18 6.03 -20.18 -6.70
C LEU A 18 4.52 -20.50 -6.73
N VAL A 19 3.72 -19.78 -5.95
CA VAL A 19 2.28 -20.04 -5.85
C VAL A 19 1.50 -19.31 -6.95
N LEU A 20 1.78 -18.03 -7.17
CA LEU A 20 1.00 -17.19 -8.09
C LEU A 20 1.37 -17.43 -9.56
N ASP A 21 2.65 -17.61 -9.86
CA ASP A 21 3.14 -17.67 -11.24
C ASP A 21 3.41 -19.10 -11.68
N GLN A 22 3.95 -19.93 -10.78
CA GLN A 22 4.35 -21.30 -11.09
C GLN A 22 3.29 -22.35 -10.72
N GLY A 23 2.17 -21.93 -10.12
CA GLY A 23 1.00 -22.78 -9.86
C GLY A 23 1.16 -23.78 -8.73
N TYR A 24 2.19 -23.68 -7.88
CA TYR A 24 2.33 -24.55 -6.72
C TYR A 24 1.21 -24.30 -5.71
N THR A 25 0.76 -25.35 -5.02
CA THR A 25 -0.11 -25.14 -3.86
C THR A 25 0.66 -24.45 -2.73
N ARG A 26 -0.04 -23.69 -1.89
CA ARG A 26 0.57 -23.02 -0.72
C ARG A 26 1.26 -24.01 0.22
N VAL A 27 0.76 -25.25 0.28
CA VAL A 27 1.33 -26.31 1.12
C VAL A 27 2.63 -26.83 0.52
N GLU A 28 2.66 -27.11 -0.78
CA GLU A 28 3.86 -27.59 -1.48
C GLU A 28 4.97 -26.54 -1.48
N ALA A 29 4.65 -25.29 -1.83
CA ALA A 29 5.63 -24.20 -1.83
C ALA A 29 6.25 -24.00 -0.43
N ALA A 30 5.41 -24.01 0.62
CA ALA A 30 5.90 -23.87 1.99
C ALA A 30 6.76 -25.06 2.44
N LYS A 31 6.40 -26.29 2.03
CA LYS A 31 7.19 -27.50 2.32
C LYS A 31 8.55 -27.47 1.61
N ASN A 32 8.57 -27.10 0.33
CA ASN A 32 9.79 -27.00 -0.47
C ASN A 32 10.76 -25.94 0.08
N LEU A 33 10.22 -24.83 0.59
CA LEU A 33 11.00 -23.74 1.19
C LEU A 33 11.27 -23.94 2.69
N ASN A 34 10.77 -25.03 3.29
CA ASN A 34 10.86 -25.32 4.72
C ASN A 34 10.37 -24.16 5.62
N ILE A 35 9.25 -23.55 5.24
CA ILE A 35 8.59 -22.46 5.97
C ILE A 35 7.19 -22.87 6.44
N ASN A 36 6.64 -22.11 7.39
CA ASN A 36 5.28 -22.35 7.85
C ASN A 36 4.25 -21.93 6.79
N VAL A 37 3.32 -22.81 6.44
CA VAL A 37 2.24 -22.56 5.46
C VAL A 37 1.42 -21.31 5.81
N LYS A 38 1.06 -21.11 7.09
CA LYS A 38 0.28 -19.94 7.53
C LYS A 38 1.04 -18.64 7.29
N MET A 39 2.38 -18.68 7.42
CA MET A 39 3.22 -17.52 7.14
C MET A 39 3.24 -17.19 5.64
N LEU A 40 3.35 -18.20 4.78
CA LEU A 40 3.26 -18.02 3.33
C LEU A 40 1.88 -17.47 2.91
N CYS A 41 0.79 -18.02 3.46
CA CYS A 41 -0.57 -17.49 3.23
C CYS A 41 -0.67 -16.01 3.60
N ARG A 42 -0.11 -15.61 4.74
CA ARG A 42 -0.09 -14.21 5.17
C ARG A 42 0.67 -13.34 4.18
N TRP A 43 1.83 -13.78 3.71
CA TRP A 43 2.61 -13.04 2.72
C TRP A 43 1.87 -12.87 1.40
N ILE A 44 1.22 -13.91 0.89
CA ILE A 44 0.40 -13.81 -0.33
C ILE A 44 -0.73 -12.79 -0.15
N ASN A 45 -1.42 -12.82 0.98
CA ASN A 45 -2.49 -11.85 1.26
C ASN A 45 -1.96 -10.41 1.36
N GLU A 46 -0.83 -10.20 2.04
CA GLU A 46 -0.17 -8.88 2.11
C GLU A 46 0.24 -8.39 0.71
N TYR A 47 0.77 -9.28 -0.13
CA TYR A 47 1.18 -8.99 -1.51
C TYR A 47 0.00 -8.59 -2.41
N GLN A 48 -1.12 -9.31 -2.31
CA GLN A 48 -2.33 -9.00 -3.08
C GLN A 48 -3.03 -7.72 -2.59
N ALA A 49 -2.98 -7.43 -1.29
CA ALA A 49 -3.60 -6.24 -0.72
C ALA A 49 -2.84 -4.93 -1.06
N ASP A 50 -1.52 -5.01 -1.23
CA ASP A 50 -0.66 -3.85 -1.55
C ASP A 50 -0.31 -3.78 -3.05
N ASP A 51 -1.12 -4.41 -3.91
CA ASP A 51 -0.96 -4.46 -5.38
C ASP A 51 0.48 -4.79 -5.84
N GLY A 52 1.06 -5.81 -5.21
CA GLY A 52 2.43 -6.25 -5.49
C GLY A 52 3.54 -5.40 -4.86
N GLN A 53 3.20 -4.33 -4.12
CA GLN A 53 4.15 -3.47 -3.43
C GLN A 53 4.49 -3.89 -2.00
N ALA A 54 4.13 -5.11 -1.58
CA ALA A 54 4.36 -5.59 -0.22
C ALA A 54 5.85 -5.75 0.16
N PHE A 55 6.09 -5.86 1.47
CA PHE A 55 7.41 -6.13 2.10
C PHE A 55 8.49 -5.05 1.90
N ARG A 56 8.11 -3.76 1.82
CA ARG A 56 9.02 -2.60 1.67
C ARG A 56 10.00 -2.34 2.83
N GLY A 57 10.05 -3.21 3.84
CA GLY A 57 10.91 -3.03 5.01
C GLY A 57 10.39 -1.93 5.94
N ASN A 58 11.29 -1.15 6.54
CA ASN A 58 10.99 -0.13 7.56
C ASN A 58 10.10 1.00 7.01
N GLY A 59 8.79 0.80 6.92
CA GLY A 59 7.69 1.76 7.05
C GLY A 59 7.75 3.14 6.36
N ARG A 60 8.75 3.43 5.52
CA ARG A 60 8.90 4.69 4.81
C ARG A 60 8.05 4.63 3.55
N LEU A 61 7.21 5.65 3.36
CA LEU A 61 6.51 5.85 2.09
C LEU A 61 7.54 5.88 0.96
N THR A 62 7.19 5.30 -0.19
CA THR A 62 7.97 5.54 -1.41
C THR A 62 7.89 7.03 -1.76
N LEU A 63 8.87 7.56 -2.49
CA LEU A 63 8.82 8.95 -2.98
C LEU A 63 7.52 9.22 -3.74
N GLU A 64 7.05 8.24 -4.50
CA GLU A 64 5.76 8.29 -5.20
C GLU A 64 4.56 8.39 -4.23
N GLN A 65 4.54 7.63 -3.14
CA GLN A 65 3.47 7.72 -2.15
C GLN A 65 3.53 9.03 -1.36
N GLU A 66 4.72 9.54 -1.09
CA GLU A 66 4.92 10.84 -0.44
C GLU A 66 4.43 11.97 -1.34
N GLU A 67 4.71 11.88 -2.64
CA GLU A 67 4.16 12.78 -3.65
C GLU A 67 2.64 12.65 -3.76
N ILE A 68 2.07 11.43 -3.76
CA ILE A 68 0.62 11.20 -3.73
C ILE A 68 0.00 11.84 -2.49
N ARG A 69 0.64 11.72 -1.32
CA ARG A 69 0.16 12.33 -0.08
C ARG A 69 0.17 13.85 -0.18
N ARG A 70 1.29 14.43 -0.64
CA ARG A 70 1.44 15.87 -0.88
C ARG A 70 0.38 16.38 -1.85
N LEU A 71 0.19 15.69 -2.97
CA LEU A 71 -0.81 16.04 -3.98
C LEU A 71 -2.25 15.96 -3.43
N LYS A 72 -2.55 14.99 -2.56
CA LYS A 72 -3.86 14.89 -1.90
C LYS A 72 -4.09 16.05 -0.93
N GLU A 73 -3.09 16.44 -0.16
CA GLU A 73 -3.17 17.58 0.76
C GLU A 73 -3.37 18.90 -0.03
N GLU A 74 -2.62 19.09 -1.11
CA GLU A 74 -2.77 20.25 -1.99
C GLU A 74 -4.14 20.30 -2.68
N ASN A 75 -4.63 19.17 -3.20
CA ASN A 75 -5.97 19.10 -3.77
C ASN A 75 -7.05 19.48 -2.74
N ARG A 76 -6.89 19.02 -1.49
CA ARG A 76 -7.82 19.35 -0.41
C ARG A 76 -7.80 20.86 -0.13
N ARG A 77 -6.63 21.48 -0.06
CA ARG A 77 -6.47 22.93 0.13
C ARG A 77 -7.14 23.71 -0.99
N LEU A 78 -6.84 23.39 -2.25
CA LEU A 78 -7.42 24.04 -3.43
C LEU A 78 -8.94 23.92 -3.47
N LYS A 79 -9.50 22.76 -3.09
CA LYS A 79 -10.96 22.58 -2.98
C LYS A 79 -11.56 23.51 -1.92
N MET A 80 -10.92 23.63 -0.75
CA MET A 80 -11.39 24.56 0.28
C MET A 80 -11.34 26.02 -0.20
N GLU A 81 -10.23 26.45 -0.80
CA GLU A 81 -10.10 27.80 -1.36
C GLU A 81 -11.18 28.10 -2.40
N LYS A 82 -11.43 27.15 -3.32
CA LYS A 82 -12.50 27.26 -4.31
C LYS A 82 -13.88 27.42 -3.66
N GLU A 83 -14.17 26.67 -2.61
CA GLU A 83 -15.44 26.78 -1.90
C GLU A 83 -15.59 28.11 -1.15
N VAL A 84 -14.51 28.65 -0.58
CA VAL A 84 -14.52 29.99 0.03
C VAL A 84 -14.79 31.06 -1.02
N LEU A 85 -14.10 31.01 -2.16
CA LEU A 85 -14.29 31.97 -3.25
C LEU A 85 -15.72 31.93 -3.81
N LYS A 86 -16.30 30.72 -3.98
CA LYS A 86 -17.71 30.58 -4.37
C LYS A 86 -18.65 31.23 -3.37
N LYS A 87 -18.45 30.99 -2.07
CA LYS A 87 -19.28 31.59 -1.01
C LYS A 87 -19.18 33.12 -1.01
N ALA A 88 -17.96 33.65 -1.17
CA ALA A 88 -17.74 35.09 -1.28
C ALA A 88 -18.44 35.68 -2.52
N ALA A 89 -18.31 35.05 -3.69
CA ALA A 89 -18.98 35.50 -4.91
C ALA A 89 -20.51 35.53 -4.75
N VAL A 90 -21.10 34.51 -4.11
CA VAL A 90 -22.54 34.47 -3.80
C VAL A 90 -22.93 35.58 -2.82
N PHE A 91 -22.11 35.87 -1.81
CA PHE A 91 -22.35 36.95 -0.86
C PHE A 91 -22.35 38.32 -1.57
N PHE A 92 -21.30 38.63 -2.34
CA PHE A 92 -21.20 39.90 -3.05
C PHE A 92 -22.32 40.09 -4.08
N ALA A 93 -22.71 39.04 -4.82
CA ALA A 93 -23.83 39.09 -5.76
C ALA A 93 -25.19 39.34 -5.09
N LYS A 94 -25.33 39.03 -3.79
CA LYS A 94 -26.54 39.37 -3.00
C LYS A 94 -26.52 40.79 -2.47
N GLU A 95 -25.35 41.34 -2.10
CA GLU A 95 -25.22 42.73 -1.63
C GLU A 95 -25.33 43.77 -2.74
N THR A 96 -24.99 43.43 -3.98
CA THR A 96 -25.09 44.35 -5.13
C THR A 96 -26.49 44.42 -5.76
N ARG A 97 -27.50 43.78 -5.14
CA ARG A 97 -28.89 43.74 -5.64
C ARG A 97 -29.81 44.69 -4.86
#